data_AF-B2SGA3-F1
#
_entry.id   AF-B2SGA3-F1
#
_cell.length_a   1.000
_cell.length_b   1.000
_cell.length_c   1.000
_cell.angle_alpha   90.00
_cell.angle_beta   90.00
_cell.angle_gamma   90.00
#
_symmetry.space_group_name_H-M   'P 1'
#
loop_
_entity.id
_entity.type
_entity.pdbx_description
1 polymer ?
#
loop_
_entity_poly.entity_id
_entity_poly.type
_entity_poly.pdbx_seq_one_letter_code
_entity_poly.pdbx_strand_id
1 'polypeptide(L)'
;MSKHKVSPATIAKNKKALHDYTILEKFEAGIVLQGWEVKSIRAGKVQMVDSHVHIKHGEAWLFNCLITPLLSASTHVVADAAATRKLLLNRREINKIMGRIEQKGFTCIPLSMYWKGPRVKVEIALAQGKKVHDKRQAQKDKDWAREKDRLFKKAYK
;
A
#
# COMPACT_ATOMS: atom_id res chain seq x y z
N MET A 1 -19.16 -30.56 4.12
CA MET A 1 -19.27 -29.09 3.95
C MET A 1 -17.95 -28.56 3.42
N SER A 2 -17.94 -27.96 2.22
CA SER A 2 -16.71 -27.41 1.64
C SER A 2 -16.28 -26.18 2.44
N LYS A 3 -15.01 -26.14 2.86
CA LYS A 3 -14.44 -24.94 3.50
C LYS A 3 -14.48 -23.82 2.47
N HIS A 4 -15.35 -22.82 2.69
CA HIS A 4 -15.25 -21.55 1.97
C HIS A 4 -13.83 -21.03 2.12
N LYS A 5 -13.10 -20.92 1.00
CA LYS A 5 -11.80 -20.25 0.96
C LYS A 5 -12.04 -18.82 1.43
N VAL A 6 -11.61 -18.51 2.65
CA VAL A 6 -11.59 -17.15 3.20
C VAL A 6 -10.86 -16.29 2.16
N SER A 7 -11.55 -15.27 1.64
CA SER A 7 -10.99 -14.34 0.67
C SER A 7 -9.64 -13.86 1.20
N PRO A 8 -8.60 -13.79 0.34
CA PRO A 8 -7.29 -13.36 0.81
C PRO A 8 -7.45 -12.01 1.51
N ALA A 9 -7.00 -11.93 2.77
CA ALA A 9 -7.14 -10.71 3.56
C ALA A 9 -6.47 -9.51 2.87
N THR A 10 -5.53 -9.73 1.95
CA THR A 10 -4.87 -8.68 1.17
C THR A 10 -5.73 -8.23 -0.03
N ILE A 11 -6.01 -6.93 -0.11
CA ILE A 11 -6.69 -6.27 -1.23
C ILE A 11 -5.68 -5.93 -2.33
N ALA A 12 -4.67 -5.14 -1.98
CA ALA A 12 -3.67 -4.62 -2.92
C ALA A 12 -2.30 -4.49 -2.24
N LYS A 13 -1.23 -4.68 -3.01
CA LYS A 13 0.16 -4.49 -2.56
C LYS A 13 0.89 -3.56 -3.51
N ASN A 14 1.56 -2.55 -2.97
CA ASN A 14 2.40 -1.63 -3.72
C ASN A 14 3.80 -2.24 -3.91
N LYS A 15 3.97 -3.08 -4.94
CA LYS A 15 5.26 -3.73 -5.23
C LYS A 15 6.35 -2.71 -5.61
N LYS A 16 5.97 -1.59 -6.24
CA LYS A 16 6.89 -0.52 -6.65
C LYS A 16 7.53 0.16 -5.44
N ALA A 17 6.74 0.42 -4.39
CA ALA A 17 7.25 0.99 -3.14
C ALA A 17 8.41 0.18 -2.53
N LEU A 18 8.29 -1.15 -2.48
CA LEU A 18 9.34 -2.04 -1.95
C LEU A 18 10.61 -2.03 -2.79
N HIS A 19 10.48 -1.77 -4.09
CA HIS A 19 11.62 -1.65 -4.99
C HIS A 19 12.34 -0.32 -4.77
N ASP A 20 11.60 0.79 -4.78
CA ASP A 20 12.16 2.14 -4.83
C ASP A 20 12.64 2.69 -3.49
N TYR A 21 12.05 2.21 -2.39
CA TYR A 21 12.32 2.73 -1.06
C TYR A 21 12.80 1.64 -0.09
N THR A 22 13.62 2.05 0.87
CA THR A 22 13.96 1.27 2.06
C THR A 22 12.97 1.62 3.15
N ILE A 23 12.24 0.62 3.64
CA ILE A 23 11.27 0.78 4.72
C ILE A 23 12.01 0.80 6.06
N LEU A 24 11.74 1.80 6.88
CA LEU A 24 12.31 1.90 8.23
C LEU A 24 11.31 1.47 9.28
N GLU A 25 10.13 2.07 9.25
CA GLU A 25 9.08 1.85 10.24
C GLU A 25 7.73 1.75 9.53
N LYS A 26 6.84 0.92 10.07
CA LYS A 26 5.52 0.65 9.52
C LYS A 26 4.44 1.01 10.53
N PHE A 27 3.33 1.53 10.04
CA PHE A 27 2.16 1.91 10.82
C PHE A 27 0.89 1.36 10.17
N GLU A 28 -0.08 0.97 10.99
CA GLU A 28 -1.41 0.58 10.52
C GLU A 28 -2.35 1.80 10.58
N ALA A 29 -2.81 2.27 9.43
CA ALA A 29 -3.82 3.33 9.34
C ALA A 29 -5.21 2.73 9.04
N GLY A 30 -6.25 3.31 9.65
CA GLY A 30 -7.60 3.22 9.09
C GLY A 30 -7.74 4.13 7.87
N ILE A 31 -8.71 3.86 7.01
CA ILE A 31 -9.03 4.72 5.86
C ILE A 31 -10.52 5.06 5.88
N VAL A 32 -10.83 6.34 5.64
CA VAL A 32 -12.21 6.80 5.46
C VAL A 32 -12.61 6.53 4.02
N LEU A 33 -13.67 5.76 3.83
CA LEU A 33 -14.18 5.31 2.53
C LEU A 33 -15.67 5.59 2.41
N GLN A 34 -16.12 5.84 1.19
CA GLN A 34 -17.53 5.89 0.82
C GLN A 34 -18.06 4.49 0.51
N GLY A 35 -19.38 4.31 0.60
CA GLY A 35 -20.01 2.99 0.43
C GLY A 35 -19.72 2.32 -0.92
N TRP A 36 -19.68 3.09 -2.01
CA TRP A 36 -19.36 2.56 -3.34
C TRP A 36 -17.90 2.08 -3.43
N GLU A 37 -16.97 2.76 -2.76
CA GLU A 37 -15.56 2.39 -2.74
C GLU A 37 -15.36 1.04 -2.06
N VAL A 38 -16.07 0.78 -0.96
CA VAL A 38 -16.03 -0.52 -0.27
C VAL A 38 -16.49 -1.64 -1.22
N LYS A 39 -17.51 -1.40 -2.05
CA LYS A 39 -17.98 -2.36 -3.06
C LYS A 39 -16.91 -2.61 -4.13
N SER A 40 -16.28 -1.55 -4.65
CA SER A 40 -15.17 -1.64 -5.61
C SER A 40 -13.94 -2.37 -5.04
N ILE A 41 -13.59 -2.10 -3.79
CA ILE A 41 -12.49 -2.77 -3.07
C ILE A 41 -12.77 -4.26 -2.93
N ARG A 42 -14.02 -4.66 -2.59
CA ARG A 42 -14.41 -6.08 -2.53
C ARG A 42 -14.32 -6.76 -3.89
N ALA A 43 -14.55 -6.04 -4.98
CA ALA A 43 -14.36 -6.52 -6.34
C ALA A 43 -12.88 -6.47 -6.81
N GLY A 44 -11.94 -6.06 -5.96
CA GLY A 44 -10.51 -5.98 -6.28
C GLY A 44 -10.13 -4.83 -7.22
N LYS A 45 -11.00 -3.83 -7.41
CA LYS A 45 -10.79 -2.69 -8.32
C LYS A 45 -10.04 -1.55 -7.63
N VAL A 46 -8.82 -1.83 -7.16
CA VAL A 46 -7.97 -0.88 -6.44
C VAL A 46 -6.57 -0.88 -7.04
N GLN A 47 -6.03 0.31 -7.30
CA GLN A 47 -4.65 0.50 -7.70
C GLN A 47 -3.98 1.49 -6.74
N MET A 48 -2.89 1.03 -6.13
CA MET A 48 -2.07 1.82 -5.21
C MET A 48 -0.73 2.22 -5.83
N VAL A 49 -0.56 2.01 -7.14
CA VAL A 49 0.67 2.39 -7.84
C VAL A 49 0.76 3.91 -7.83
N ASP A 50 1.93 4.45 -7.47
CA ASP A 50 2.20 5.91 -7.36
C ASP A 50 1.39 6.66 -6.29
N SER A 51 0.68 5.93 -5.43
CA SER A 51 0.05 6.51 -4.24
C SER A 51 1.09 6.92 -3.19
N HIS A 52 0.83 8.04 -2.53
CA HIS A 52 1.70 8.62 -1.50
C HIS A 52 0.86 9.18 -0.36
N VAL A 53 1.47 9.30 0.83
CA VAL A 53 0.81 9.82 2.02
C VAL A 53 1.38 11.19 2.34
N HIS A 54 0.51 12.17 2.47
CA HIS A 54 0.88 13.53 2.87
C HIS A 54 0.19 13.90 4.17
N ILE A 55 0.91 14.56 5.07
CA ILE A 55 0.37 15.01 6.35
C ILE A 55 0.13 16.52 6.26
N LYS A 56 -1.12 16.94 6.43
CA LYS A 56 -1.52 18.36 6.37
C LYS A 56 -2.39 18.68 7.57
N HIS A 57 -2.12 19.79 8.26
CA HIS A 57 -2.84 20.24 9.46
C HIS A 57 -2.97 19.15 10.56
N GLY A 58 -1.97 18.27 10.68
CA GLY A 58 -1.98 17.21 11.68
C GLY A 58 -2.92 16.04 11.36
N GLU A 59 -3.33 15.91 10.09
CA GLU A 59 -4.10 14.78 9.56
C GLU A 59 -3.33 14.12 8.43
N ALA A 60 -3.40 12.79 8.34
CA ALA A 60 -2.78 12.04 7.26
C ALA A 60 -3.78 11.83 6.11
N TRP A 61 -3.31 12.03 4.89
CA TRP A 61 -4.11 11.94 3.68
C TRP A 61 -3.42 11.04 2.66
N LEU A 62 -4.18 10.14 2.05
CA LEU A 62 -3.76 9.26 0.97
C LEU A 62 -4.12 9.91 -0.37
N PHE A 63 -3.10 10.11 -1.20
CA PHE A 63 -3.21 10.67 -2.55
C PHE A 63 -2.93 9.61 -3.60
N ASN A 64 -3.48 9.79 -4.81
CA ASN A 64 -3.28 8.96 -5.98
C ASN A 64 -3.60 7.46 -5.79
N CYS A 65 -4.44 7.11 -4.81
CA CYS A 65 -5.02 5.77 -4.73
C CYS A 65 -6.23 5.73 -5.65
N LEU A 66 -6.18 4.93 -6.72
CA LEU A 66 -7.29 4.83 -7.66
C LEU A 66 -8.22 3.68 -7.24
N ILE A 67 -9.48 3.99 -6.97
CA ILE A 67 -10.53 3.00 -6.75
C ILE A 67 -11.51 3.10 -7.90
N THR A 68 -11.48 2.15 -8.82
CA THR A 68 -12.33 2.20 -10.01
C THR A 68 -13.78 1.90 -9.60
N PRO A 69 -14.74 2.78 -9.89
CA PRO A 69 -16.14 2.51 -9.60
C PRO A 69 -16.62 1.30 -10.40
N LEU A 70 -17.51 0.51 -9.79
CA LEU A 70 -18.20 -0.56 -10.51
C LEU A 70 -19.27 0.04 -11.41
N LEU A 71 -19.59 -0.63 -12.52
CA LEU A 71 -20.74 -0.27 -13.38
C LEU A 71 -22.07 -0.26 -12.60
N SER A 72 -22.14 -1.03 -11.52
CA SER A 72 -23.28 -1.10 -10.61
C SER A 72 -23.24 -0.03 -9.49
N ALA A 73 -22.33 0.93 -9.56
CA ALA A 73 -22.33 2.08 -8.65
C ALA A 73 -23.58 2.94 -8.93
N SER A 74 -24.16 3.52 -7.89
CA SER A 74 -25.35 4.37 -8.04
C SER A 74 -25.01 5.58 -8.89
N THR A 75 -25.83 5.87 -9.89
CA THR A 75 -25.73 7.06 -10.73
C THR A 75 -25.89 8.37 -9.95
N HIS A 76 -26.48 8.31 -8.75
CA HIS A 76 -26.73 9.47 -7.88
C HIS A 76 -25.49 9.89 -7.06
N VAL A 77 -24.40 9.11 -7.08
CA VAL A 77 -23.17 9.42 -6.37
C VAL A 77 -22.07 9.70 -7.38
N VAL A 78 -21.44 10.87 -7.29
CA VAL A 78 -20.26 11.20 -8.09
C VAL A 78 -19.09 10.37 -7.59
N ALA A 79 -18.79 9.29 -8.30
CA ALA A 79 -17.72 8.35 -7.94
C ALA A 79 -16.37 8.82 -8.50
N ASP A 80 -15.72 9.76 -7.80
CA ASP A 80 -14.36 10.17 -8.12
C ASP A 80 -13.36 9.08 -7.70
N ALA A 81 -12.80 8.40 -8.69
CA ALA A 81 -11.86 7.30 -8.47
C ALA A 81 -10.56 7.76 -7.80
N ALA A 82 -10.11 8.99 -8.08
CA ALA A 82 -8.83 9.54 -7.63
C ALA A 82 -8.95 10.41 -6.37
N ALA A 83 -10.13 10.41 -5.73
CA ALA A 83 -10.41 11.20 -4.54
C ALA A 83 -9.36 11.01 -3.44
N THR A 84 -9.01 12.09 -2.75
CA THR A 84 -8.11 12.04 -1.60
C THR A 84 -8.82 11.43 -0.40
N ARG A 85 -8.16 10.49 0.28
CA ARG A 85 -8.78 9.72 1.38
C ARG A 85 -8.08 10.01 2.68
N LYS A 86 -8.85 10.38 3.70
CA LYS A 86 -8.32 10.61 5.04
C LYS A 86 -7.89 9.29 5.68
N LEU A 87 -6.68 9.28 6.24
CA LEU A 87 -6.13 8.18 7.01
C LEU A 87 -6.32 8.45 8.51
N LEU A 88 -6.70 7.41 9.24
CA LEU A 88 -6.95 7.44 10.68
C LEU A 88 -5.78 6.79 11.40
N LEU A 89 -5.01 7.62 12.11
CA LEU A 89 -3.83 7.27 12.91
C LEU A 89 -3.93 7.95 14.27
N ASN A 90 -3.18 7.45 15.26
CA ASN A 90 -3.12 8.10 16.56
C ASN A 90 -2.33 9.42 16.47
N ARG A 91 -2.68 10.42 17.30
CA ARG A 91 -1.98 11.72 17.30
C ARG A 91 -0.46 11.59 17.52
N ARG A 92 -0.04 10.66 18.38
CA ARG A 92 1.39 10.37 18.64
C ARG A 92 2.11 9.84 17.41
N GLU A 93 1.46 8.96 16.65
CA GLU A 93 1.99 8.40 15.39
C GLU A 93 2.11 9.49 14.33
N ILE A 94 1.08 10.33 14.17
CA ILE A 94 1.10 11.45 13.22
C ILE A 94 2.26 12.40 13.51
N ASN A 95 2.44 12.79 14.78
CA ASN A 95 3.55 13.67 15.18
C ASN A 95 4.92 13.02 14.90
N LYS A 96 5.06 11.72 15.16
CA LYS A 96 6.29 10.97 14.87
C LYS A 96 6.61 10.94 13.38
N ILE A 97 5.61 10.67 12.54
CA ILE A 97 5.78 10.65 11.08
C ILE A 97 6.11 12.06 10.57
N MET A 98 5.39 13.09 11.04
CA MET A 98 5.62 14.49 10.66
C MET A 98 7.06 14.93 10.95
N GLY A 99 7.55 14.73 12.18
CA GLY A 99 8.92 15.09 12.54
C GLY A 99 10.00 14.30 11.80
N ARG A 100 9.66 13.14 11.22
CA ARG A 100 10.56 12.38 10.35
C ARG A 100 10.49 12.82 8.89
N ILE A 101 9.31 13.16 8.37
CA ILE A 101 9.15 13.69 7.01
C ILE A 101 9.85 15.05 6.85
N GLU A 102 9.87 15.88 7.89
CA GLU A 102 10.59 17.16 7.90
C GLU A 102 12.11 16.98 7.77
N GLN A 103 12.65 15.83 8.17
CA GLN A 103 14.05 15.50 7.95
C GLN A 103 14.29 15.13 6.49
N LYS A 104 15.37 15.68 5.91
CA LYS A 104 15.69 15.50 4.49
C LYS A 104 15.82 14.02 4.13
N GLY A 105 15.03 13.58 3.15
CA GLY A 105 15.15 12.27 2.50
C GLY A 105 14.19 11.19 2.99
N PHE A 106 13.33 11.50 3.97
CA PHE A 106 12.25 10.59 4.36
C PHE A 106 10.94 10.96 3.67
N THR A 107 10.15 9.93 3.38
CA THR A 107 8.80 10.06 2.83
C THR A 107 7.89 9.03 3.48
N CYS A 108 6.58 9.27 3.43
CA CYS A 108 5.59 8.32 3.88
C CYS A 108 4.87 7.72 2.67
N ILE A 109 4.94 6.40 2.55
CA ILE A 109 4.40 5.66 1.41
C ILE A 109 3.44 4.57 1.88
N PRO A 110 2.37 4.30 1.13
CA PRO A 110 1.47 3.18 1.40
C PRO A 110 2.05 1.89 0.80
N LEU A 111 2.12 0.83 1.62
CA LEU A 111 2.69 -0.47 1.25
C LEU A 111 1.63 -1.47 0.81
N SER A 112 0.56 -1.59 1.60
CA SER A 112 -0.48 -2.57 1.35
C SER A 112 -1.84 -2.10 1.87
N MET A 113 -2.89 -2.60 1.24
CA MET A 113 -4.26 -2.47 1.71
C MET A 113 -4.81 -3.86 1.99
N TYR A 114 -5.44 -4.03 3.15
CA TYR A 114 -5.93 -5.33 3.60
C TYR A 114 -7.19 -5.18 4.45
N TRP A 115 -7.94 -6.27 4.56
CA TRP A 115 -9.11 -6.42 5.42
C TRP A 115 -8.66 -6.80 6.83
N LYS A 116 -9.17 -6.08 7.83
CA LYS A 116 -9.11 -6.43 9.26
C LYS A 116 -10.54 -6.56 9.76
N GLY A 117 -11.06 -7.79 9.72
CA GLY A 117 -12.50 -8.05 9.90
C GLY A 117 -13.31 -7.37 8.80
N PRO A 118 -14.36 -6.58 9.13
CA PRO A 118 -15.18 -5.88 8.12
C PRO A 118 -14.55 -4.58 7.61
N ARG A 119 -13.43 -4.12 8.20
CA ARG A 119 -12.82 -2.81 7.91
C ARG A 119 -11.61 -2.94 7.00
N VAL A 120 -11.38 -1.93 6.18
CA VAL A 120 -10.18 -1.79 5.36
C VAL A 120 -9.11 -1.06 6.17
N LYS A 121 -7.89 -1.58 6.12
CA LYS A 121 -6.68 -1.00 6.71
C LYS A 121 -5.64 -0.77 5.62
N VAL A 122 -4.85 0.28 5.80
CA VAL A 122 -3.70 0.61 4.95
C VAL A 122 -2.45 0.55 5.81
N GLU A 123 -1.49 -0.26 5.40
CA GLU A 123 -0.14 -0.25 5.97
C GLU A 123 0.63 0.90 5.30
N ILE A 124 1.04 1.88 6.09
CA ILE A 124 1.91 2.97 5.65
C ILE A 124 3.29 2.79 6.26
N ALA A 125 4.31 3.31 5.60
CA ALA A 125 5.67 3.22 6.08
C ALA A 125 6.43 4.52 5.92
N LEU A 126 7.23 4.83 6.94
CA LEU A 126 8.31 5.79 6.81
C LEU A 126 9.42 5.12 6.01
N ALA A 127 9.79 5.74 4.90
CA ALA A 127 10.72 5.15 3.96
C ALA A 127 11.74 6.17 3.45
N GLN A 128 12.92 5.68 3.11
CA GLN A 128 14.00 6.46 2.49
C GLN A 128 14.16 6.01 1.04
N GLY A 129 14.35 6.94 0.12
CA GLY A 129 14.63 6.61 -1.28
C GLY A 129 15.93 5.83 -1.42
N LYS A 130 15.92 4.68 -2.12
CA LYS A 130 17.14 3.92 -2.39
C LYS A 130 18.01 4.65 -3.40
N LYS A 131 19.33 4.66 -3.17
CA LYS A 131 20.28 5.13 -4.17
C LYS A 131 20.29 4.18 -5.37
N VAL A 132 20.65 4.69 -6.54
CA VAL A 132 20.70 3.89 -7.78
C VAL A 132 21.61 2.66 -7.62
N HIS A 133 22.72 2.81 -6.90
CA HIS A 133 23.63 1.72 -6.57
C HIS A 133 22.92 0.60 -5.78
N ASP A 134 22.18 0.96 -4.73
CA ASP A 134 21.47 0.00 -3.86
C ASP A 134 20.37 -0.74 -4.64
N LYS A 135 19.70 -0.05 -5.57
CA LYS A 135 18.72 -0.68 -6.47
C LYS A 135 19.38 -1.73 -7.37
N ARG A 136 20.56 -1.44 -7.93
CA ARG A 136 21.30 -2.39 -8.79
C ARG A 136 21.76 -3.61 -7.99
N GLN A 137 22.28 -3.42 -6.77
CA GLN A 137 22.70 -4.54 -5.93
C GLN A 137 21.51 -5.43 -5.55
N ALA A 138 20.40 -4.83 -5.08
CA ALA A 138 19.19 -5.57 -4.74
C ALA A 138 18.61 -6.35 -5.94
N GLN A 139 18.78 -5.84 -7.16
CA GLN A 139 18.39 -6.54 -8.38
C GLN A 139 19.31 -7.73 -8.67
N LYS A 140 20.65 -7.53 -8.61
CA LYS A 140 21.63 -8.61 -8.77
C LYS A 140 21.41 -9.74 -7.78
N ASP A 141 21.18 -9.42 -6.51
CA ASP A 141 20.96 -10.42 -5.45
C ASP A 141 19.68 -11.23 -5.70
N LYS A 142 18.61 -10.58 -6.19
CA LYS A 142 17.36 -11.26 -6.58
C LYS A 142 17.51 -12.14 -7.80
N ASP A 143 18.33 -11.72 -8.77
CA ASP A 143 18.62 -12.50 -9.97
C ASP A 143 19.47 -13.73 -9.61
N TRP A 144 20.48 -13.54 -8.74
CA TRP A 144 21.30 -14.63 -8.21
C TRP A 144 20.48 -15.65 -7.41
N ALA A 145 19.59 -15.20 -6.51
CA ALA A 145 18.72 -16.08 -5.74
C ALA A 145 17.80 -16.92 -6.66
N ARG A 146 17.26 -16.31 -7.72
CA ARG A 146 16.42 -17.01 -8.71
C ARG A 146 17.19 -18.06 -9.49
N GLU A 147 18.44 -17.78 -9.87
CA GLU A 147 19.27 -18.77 -10.57
C GLU A 147 19.71 -19.91 -9.65
N LYS A 148 20.06 -19.60 -8.39
CA LYS A 148 20.33 -20.60 -7.35
C LYS A 148 19.14 -21.56 -7.19
N ASP A 149 17.93 -21.04 -7.02
CA ASP A 149 16.71 -21.86 -6.90
C ASP A 149 16.46 -22.74 -8.13
N ARG A 150 16.78 -22.23 -9.33
CA ARG A 150 16.65 -22.99 -10.58
C ARG A 150 17.65 -24.14 -10.64
N LEU A 151 18.91 -23.93 -10.24
CA LEU A 151 19.93 -24.97 -10.19
C LEU A 151 19.56 -26.06 -9.18
N PHE A 152 19.09 -25.71 -7.97
CA PHE A 152 18.61 -26.69 -6.99
C PHE A 152 17.45 -27.52 -7.52
N LYS A 153 16.45 -26.90 -8.18
CA LYS A 153 15.31 -27.64 -8.74
C LYS A 153 15.68 -28.58 -9.89
N LYS A 154 16.72 -28.24 -10.66
CA LYS A 154 17.25 -29.13 -11.72
C LYS A 154 18.03 -30.31 -11.13
N ALA A 155 18.73 -30.13 -10.01
CA ALA A 155 19.50 -31.18 -9.36
C ALA A 155 18.64 -32.22 -8.60
N TYR A 156 17.41 -31.83 -8.19
CA TYR A 156 16.46 -32.72 -7.49
C TYR A 156 15.40 -33.35 -8.42
N LYS A 157 15.57 -33.23 -9.74
CA LYS A 157 14.78 -33.94 -10.75
C LYS A 157 15.67 -34.94 -11.46
#